data_AF-A0A973AA38-F1
#
_entry.id   AF-A0A973AA38-F1
#
_cell.length_a   1.000
_cell.length_b   1.000
_cell.length_c   1.000
_cell.angle_alpha   90.00
_cell.angle_beta   90.00
_cell.angle_gamma   90.00
#
_symmetry.space_group_name_H-M   'P 1'
#
loop_
_entity.id
_entity.type
_entity.pdbx_description
1 polymer ?
#
loop_
_entity_poly.entity_id
_entity_poly.type
_entity_poly.pdbx_seq_one_letter_code
_entity_poly.pdbx_strand_id
1 'polypeptide(L)'
;MEFGIIFIAILIASVAVFVFYKMKAKKPEAEPVDESVGPGPVEDLLSLNLDMRKSMMAASLVEITEELIDLIVDLLPLVREQASASGELTWTVNRIASEYLPNKCVYPFIKLDKNSQSDAGIVASYTDSIGALKDELVAVKAMVVSRDVQQFSAKAKFLKNRFDNTGS
;
A
#
# COMPACT_ATOMS: atom_id res chain seq x y z
N MET A 1 30.07 -2.29 33.29
CA MET A 1 29.31 -1.19 32.66
C MET A 1 30.04 -0.57 31.45
N GLU A 2 31.07 -1.22 30.87
CA GLU A 2 31.87 -0.60 29.79
C GLU A 2 31.63 -1.19 28.39
N PHE A 3 31.07 -2.41 28.29
CA PHE A 3 30.81 -3.05 26.99
C PHE A 3 29.58 -2.49 26.24
N GLY A 4 28.62 -1.87 26.95
CA GLY A 4 27.41 -1.29 26.34
C GLY A 4 27.69 0.01 25.57
N ILE A 5 28.68 0.80 26.01
CA ILE A 5 29.02 2.09 25.40
C ILE A 5 29.78 1.89 24.08
N ILE A 6 30.64 0.86 24.02
CA ILE A 6 31.40 0.52 22.80
C ILE A 6 30.45 0.07 21.68
N PHE A 7 29.41 -0.71 22.00
CA PHE A 7 28.42 -1.14 21.01
C PHE A 7 27.61 0.02 20.42
N ILE A 8 27.23 0.99 21.24
CA ILE A 8 26.49 2.18 20.80
C ILE A 8 27.37 3.09 19.93
N ALA A 9 28.66 3.24 20.27
CA ALA A 9 29.59 4.05 19.48
C ALA A 9 29.86 3.45 18.09
N ILE A 10 29.98 2.12 17.97
CA ILE A 10 30.15 1.42 16.68
C ILE A 10 28.87 1.54 15.84
N LEU A 11 27.69 1.48 16.46
CA LEU A 11 26.40 1.61 15.76
C LEU A 11 26.20 3.02 15.19
N ILE A 12 26.59 4.06 15.93
CA ILE A 12 26.53 5.45 15.48
C ILE A 12 27.54 5.70 14.34
N ALA A 13 28.75 5.16 14.43
CA ALA A 13 29.75 5.26 13.36
C ALA A 13 29.28 4.56 12.06
N SER A 14 28.60 3.42 12.19
CA SER A 14 28.05 2.66 11.05
C SER A 14 26.93 3.42 10.34
N VAL A 15 26.04 4.06 11.11
CA VAL A 15 24.94 4.89 10.57
C VAL A 15 25.49 6.15 9.88
N ALA A 16 26.50 6.80 10.47
CA ALA A 16 27.11 7.98 9.87
C ALA A 16 27.81 7.68 8.53
N VAL A 17 28.55 6.56 8.44
CA VAL A 17 29.19 6.13 7.19
C VAL A 17 28.16 5.74 6.14
N PHE A 18 27.07 5.05 6.52
CA PHE A 18 25.98 4.69 5.61
C PHE A 18 25.26 5.92 5.04
N VAL A 19 24.96 6.92 5.88
CA VAL A 19 24.33 8.17 5.45
C VAL A 19 25.27 8.97 4.53
N PHE A 20 26.56 9.03 4.86
CA PHE A 20 27.55 9.75 4.06
C PHE A 20 27.79 9.09 2.69
N TYR A 21 27.80 7.76 2.61
CA TYR A 21 27.85 7.03 1.34
C TYR A 21 26.58 7.20 0.51
N LYS A 22 25.40 7.27 1.13
CA LYS A 22 24.14 7.53 0.41
C LYS A 22 24.05 8.96 -0.14
N MET A 23 24.70 9.93 0.51
CA MET A 23 24.75 11.32 0.04
C MET A 23 25.72 11.55 -1.13
N LYS A 24 26.71 10.67 -1.35
CA LYS A 24 27.62 10.73 -2.51
C LYS A 24 27.12 9.98 -3.74
N ALA A 25 26.06 9.18 -3.62
CA ALA A 25 25.39 8.61 -4.78
C ALA A 25 24.65 9.73 -5.53
N LYS A 26 25.30 10.21 -6.60
CA LYS A 26 24.79 11.20 -7.56
C LYS A 26 23.31 10.95 -7.83
N LYS A 27 22.47 11.89 -7.40
CA LYS A 27 21.02 11.93 -7.65
C LYS A 27 20.81 11.74 -9.17
N PRO A 28 20.18 10.66 -9.64
CA PRO A 28 19.66 10.64 -10.99
C PRO A 28 18.63 11.76 -11.03
N GLU A 29 18.83 12.67 -11.98
CA GLU A 29 17.84 13.68 -12.34
C GLU A 29 16.55 12.91 -12.63
N ALA A 30 15.51 13.19 -11.84
CA ALA A 30 14.23 12.51 -11.99
C ALA A 30 13.68 12.92 -13.36
N GLU A 31 13.66 11.97 -14.30
CA GLU A 31 12.87 12.12 -15.50
C GLU A 31 11.42 12.43 -15.09
N PRO A 32 10.74 13.35 -15.80
CA PRO A 32 9.32 13.59 -15.54
C PRO A 32 8.61 12.25 -15.70
N VAL A 33 7.96 11.80 -14.63
CA VAL A 33 7.11 10.63 -14.65
C VAL A 33 6.03 10.93 -15.68
N ASP A 34 6.11 10.28 -16.84
CA ASP A 34 5.06 10.28 -17.84
C ASP A 34 3.83 9.64 -17.18
N GLU A 35 2.85 10.48 -16.83
CA GLU A 35 1.57 10.05 -16.25
C GLU A 35 0.64 9.43 -17.31
N SER A 36 1.11 9.15 -18.53
CA SER A 36 0.31 8.57 -19.58
C SER A 36 0.80 7.18 -20.00
N VAL A 37 -0.17 6.32 -20.34
CA VAL A 37 -0.05 4.97 -20.92
C VAL A 37 -0.10 3.80 -19.92
N GLY A 38 -1.21 3.74 -19.19
CA GLY A 38 -1.76 2.53 -18.56
C GLY A 38 -3.21 2.80 -18.14
N PRO A 39 -4.10 1.79 -18.08
CA PRO A 39 -5.43 1.98 -17.52
C PRO A 39 -5.30 2.60 -16.11
N GLY A 40 -6.15 3.57 -15.81
CA GLY A 40 -6.07 4.29 -14.55
C GLY A 40 -6.32 3.34 -13.36
N PRO A 41 -5.84 3.65 -12.14
CA PRO A 41 -6.08 2.82 -10.96
C PRO A 41 -7.57 2.56 -10.69
N VAL A 42 -8.46 3.45 -11.14
CA VAL A 42 -9.92 3.25 -11.08
C VAL A 42 -10.42 2.18 -12.07
N GLU A 43 -9.85 2.11 -13.27
CA GLU A 43 -10.19 1.11 -14.28
C GLU A 43 -9.70 -0.29 -13.86
N ASP A 44 -8.53 -0.36 -13.21
CA ASP A 44 -8.01 -1.58 -12.60
C ASP A 44 -8.94 -2.08 -11.49
N LEU A 45 -9.40 -1.18 -10.61
CA LEU A 45 -10.35 -1.50 -9.54
C LEU A 45 -11.71 -1.93 -10.08
N LEU A 46 -12.19 -1.29 -11.16
CA LEU A 46 -13.43 -1.70 -11.83
C LEU A 46 -13.31 -3.11 -12.40
N SER A 47 -12.19 -3.40 -13.07
CA SER A 47 -11.91 -4.73 -13.61
C SER A 47 -11.88 -5.79 -12.49
N LEU A 48 -11.21 -5.46 -11.38
CA LEU A 48 -11.18 -6.31 -10.19
C LEU A 48 -12.57 -6.58 -9.61
N ASN A 49 -13.42 -5.54 -9.50
CA ASN A 49 -14.78 -5.67 -9.01
C ASN A 49 -15.61 -6.62 -9.90
N LEU A 50 -15.52 -6.47 -11.22
CA LEU A 50 -16.21 -7.33 -12.16
C LEU A 50 -15.75 -8.79 -12.07
N ASP A 51 -14.45 -9.03 -11.96
CA ASP A 51 -13.89 -10.38 -11.85
C ASP A 51 -14.27 -11.04 -10.53
N MET A 52 -14.27 -10.28 -9.44
CA MET A 52 -14.76 -10.71 -8.14
C MET A 52 -16.23 -11.13 -8.21
N ARG A 53 -17.11 -10.31 -8.80
CA ARG A 53 -18.55 -10.64 -8.96
C ARG A 53 -18.78 -11.88 -9.82
N LYS A 54 -17.96 -12.08 -10.87
CA LYS A 54 -18.02 -13.28 -11.73
C LYS A 54 -17.52 -14.53 -11.04
N SER A 55 -16.64 -14.40 -10.04
CA SER A 55 -16.02 -15.55 -9.37
C SER A 55 -16.99 -16.38 -8.51
N MET A 56 -18.24 -15.94 -8.33
CA MET A 56 -19.22 -16.57 -7.43
C MET A 56 -18.70 -16.68 -6.00
N MET A 57 -17.95 -15.67 -5.54
CA MET A 57 -17.55 -15.52 -4.14
C MET A 57 -18.78 -15.27 -3.26
N ALA A 58 -18.69 -15.63 -1.97
CA ALA A 58 -19.76 -15.36 -1.01
C ALA A 58 -20.08 -13.85 -0.95
N ALA A 59 -21.37 -13.51 -0.91
CA ALA A 59 -21.83 -12.12 -1.00
C ALA A 59 -21.22 -11.20 0.08
N SER A 60 -21.03 -11.71 1.29
CA SER A 60 -20.40 -10.95 2.38
C SER A 60 -18.94 -10.60 2.10
N LEU A 61 -18.20 -11.47 1.40
CA LEU A 61 -16.81 -11.21 1.03
C LEU A 61 -16.71 -10.23 -0.14
N VAL A 62 -17.68 -10.28 -1.05
CA VAL A 62 -17.83 -9.30 -2.13
C VAL A 62 -18.04 -7.94 -1.50
N GLU A 63 -19.02 -7.81 -0.61
CA GLU A 63 -19.37 -6.54 0.06
C GLU A 63 -18.18 -5.88 0.76
N ILE A 64 -17.44 -6.59 1.63
CA ILE A 64 -16.29 -6.00 2.34
C ILE A 64 -15.17 -5.53 1.40
N THR A 65 -15.06 -6.16 0.23
CA THR A 65 -14.05 -5.82 -0.78
C THR A 65 -14.52 -4.64 -1.62
N GLU A 66 -15.82 -4.55 -1.91
CA GLU A 66 -16.42 -3.37 -2.55
C GLU A 66 -16.28 -2.13 -1.67
N GLU A 67 -16.53 -2.24 -0.37
CA GLU A 67 -16.32 -1.13 0.57
C GLU A 67 -14.86 -0.63 0.56
N LEU A 68 -13.90 -1.55 0.41
CA LEU A 68 -12.49 -1.21 0.29
C LEU A 68 -12.19 -0.52 -1.06
N ILE A 69 -12.76 -1.02 -2.16
CA ILE A 69 -12.62 -0.41 -3.48
C ILE A 69 -13.18 1.02 -3.46
N ASP A 70 -14.39 1.22 -2.91
CA ASP A 70 -15.03 2.52 -2.79
C ASP A 70 -14.17 3.49 -1.96
N LEU A 71 -13.59 3.00 -0.85
CA LEU A 71 -12.66 3.79 -0.05
C LEU A 71 -11.43 4.24 -0.85
N ILE A 72 -10.86 3.37 -1.69
CA ILE A 72 -9.71 3.71 -2.54
C ILE A 72 -10.12 4.74 -3.61
N VAL A 73 -11.26 4.53 -4.27
CA VAL A 73 -11.79 5.46 -5.29
C VAL A 73 -12.00 6.85 -4.70
N ASP A 74 -12.56 6.93 -3.49
CA ASP A 74 -12.71 8.18 -2.74
C ASP A 74 -11.38 8.84 -2.37
N LEU A 75 -10.37 8.02 -2.05
CA LEU A 75 -9.08 8.51 -1.54
C LEU A 75 -8.18 9.05 -2.65
N LEU A 76 -8.21 8.44 -3.84
CA LEU A 76 -7.40 8.79 -5.00
C LEU A 76 -7.44 10.30 -5.36
N PRO A 77 -8.59 10.97 -5.49
CA PRO A 77 -8.61 12.41 -5.76
C PRO A 77 -8.02 13.22 -4.60
N LEU A 78 -8.32 12.84 -3.35
CA LEU A 78 -7.86 13.58 -2.17
C LEU A 78 -6.34 13.54 -2.02
N VAL A 79 -5.70 12.39 -2.28
CA VAL A 79 -4.24 12.28 -2.25
C VAL A 79 -3.59 13.02 -3.41
N ARG A 80 -4.21 13.07 -4.60
CA ARG A 80 -3.71 13.84 -5.75
C ARG A 80 -3.71 15.33 -5.48
N GLU A 81 -4.77 15.87 -4.87
CA GLU A 81 -4.86 17.29 -4.51
C GLU A 81 -3.79 17.71 -3.49
N GLN A 82 -3.44 16.83 -2.55
CA GLN A 82 -2.38 17.06 -1.57
C GLN A 82 -0.99 16.63 -2.01
N ALA A 83 -0.87 15.91 -3.13
CA ALA A 83 0.39 15.38 -3.66
C ALA A 83 1.44 16.46 -3.96
N SER A 84 1.02 17.72 -4.05
CA SER A 84 1.90 18.88 -4.19
C SER A 84 3.00 18.96 -3.10
N ALA A 85 2.90 18.19 -2.01
CA ALA A 85 3.91 18.15 -0.94
C ALA A 85 4.90 16.95 -0.98
N SER A 86 4.63 15.81 -1.64
CA SER A 86 5.60 14.67 -1.64
C SER A 86 5.46 13.59 -2.72
N GLY A 87 4.34 13.46 -3.44
CA GLY A 87 4.10 12.41 -4.46
C GLY A 87 4.08 10.95 -3.97
N GLU A 88 4.73 10.64 -2.85
CA GLU A 88 4.96 9.29 -2.34
C GLU A 88 3.66 8.63 -1.87
N LEU A 89 2.76 9.38 -1.22
CA LEU A 89 1.47 8.84 -0.80
C LEU A 89 0.56 8.48 -1.99
N THR A 90 0.51 9.35 -3.00
CA THR A 90 -0.24 9.10 -4.24
C THR A 90 0.28 7.85 -4.93
N TRP A 91 1.61 7.72 -5.03
CA TRP A 91 2.24 6.52 -5.56
C TRP A 91 1.87 5.27 -4.77
N THR A 92 1.87 5.35 -3.43
CA THR A 92 1.51 4.20 -2.58
C THR A 92 0.04 3.81 -2.72
N VAL A 93 -0.90 4.76 -2.71
CA VAL A 93 -2.33 4.46 -2.89
C VAL A 93 -2.59 3.89 -4.28
N ASN A 94 -1.93 4.41 -5.32
CA ASN A 94 -2.00 3.84 -6.66
C ASN A 94 -1.52 2.39 -6.69
N ARG A 95 -0.37 2.06 -6.07
CA ARG A 95 0.12 0.66 -6.01
C ARG A 95 -0.77 -0.25 -5.18
N ILE A 96 -1.39 0.25 -4.12
CA ILE A 96 -2.40 -0.53 -3.38
C ILE A 96 -3.55 -0.91 -4.33
N ALA A 97 -4.03 0.04 -5.12
CA ALA A 97 -5.14 -0.15 -6.06
C ALA A 97 -4.81 -1.11 -7.21
N SER A 98 -3.68 -0.89 -7.90
CA SER A 98 -3.34 -1.60 -9.14
C SER A 98 -2.54 -2.89 -8.93
N GLU A 99 -1.79 -3.00 -7.82
CA GLU A 99 -0.90 -4.14 -7.60
C GLU A 99 -1.29 -4.97 -6.39
N TYR A 100 -1.34 -4.36 -5.20
CA TYR A 100 -1.43 -5.12 -3.95
C TYR A 100 -2.81 -5.77 -3.75
N LEU A 101 -3.88 -4.97 -3.77
CA LEU A 101 -5.25 -5.47 -3.57
C LEU A 101 -5.60 -6.56 -4.61
N PRO A 102 -5.37 -6.36 -5.92
CA PRO A 102 -5.60 -7.40 -6.91
C PRO A 102 -4.73 -8.65 -6.68
N ASN A 103 -3.40 -8.49 -6.64
CA ASN A 103 -2.49 -9.64 -6.79
C ASN A 103 -2.16 -10.35 -5.49
N LYS A 104 -2.30 -9.69 -4.34
CA LYS A 104 -1.95 -10.26 -3.03
C LYS A 104 -3.17 -10.64 -2.20
N CYS A 105 -4.33 -10.05 -2.47
CA CYS A 105 -5.54 -10.32 -1.69
C CYS A 105 -6.62 -11.02 -2.52
N VAL A 106 -7.15 -10.36 -3.55
CA VAL A 106 -8.37 -10.81 -4.24
C VAL A 106 -8.09 -11.97 -5.20
N TYR A 107 -7.15 -11.83 -6.15
CA TYR A 107 -6.86 -12.89 -7.11
C TYR A 107 -6.40 -14.21 -6.49
N PRO A 108 -5.54 -14.22 -5.45
CA PRO A 108 -5.19 -15.45 -4.76
C PRO A 108 -6.40 -16.18 -4.20
N PHE A 109 -7.38 -15.46 -3.63
CA PHE A 109 -8.58 -16.06 -3.06
C PHE A 109 -9.54 -16.58 -4.15
N ILE A 110 -9.86 -15.77 -5.16
CA ILE A 110 -10.86 -16.18 -6.17
C ILE A 110 -10.37 -17.30 -7.08
N LYS A 111 -9.05 -17.51 -7.17
CA LYS A 111 -8.42 -18.63 -7.91
C LYS A 111 -8.46 -19.96 -7.15
N LEU A 112 -8.80 -19.95 -5.86
CA LEU A 112 -8.99 -21.18 -5.08
C LEU A 112 -10.21 -21.95 -5.59
N ASP A 113 -10.21 -23.26 -5.38
CA ASP A 113 -11.40 -24.08 -5.60
C ASP A 113 -12.49 -23.76 -4.56
N LYS A 114 -13.75 -24.15 -4.85
CA LYS A 114 -14.90 -23.78 -4.01
C LYS A 114 -14.87 -24.35 -2.59
N ASN A 115 -14.21 -25.48 -2.36
CA ASN A 115 -14.08 -26.02 -1.01
C ASN A 115 -13.10 -25.15 -0.22
N SER A 116 -11.97 -24.78 -0.82
CA SER A 116 -11.00 -23.87 -0.22
C SER A 116 -11.59 -22.46 0.02
N GLN A 117 -12.43 -21.94 -0.88
CA GLN A 117 -13.14 -20.66 -0.68
C GLN A 117 -14.18 -20.72 0.46
N SER A 118 -14.59 -21.92 0.87
CA SER A 118 -15.56 -22.13 1.96
C SER A 118 -14.87 -22.54 3.27
N ASP A 119 -13.54 -22.72 3.25
CA ASP A 119 -12.77 -23.05 4.45
C ASP A 119 -12.73 -21.84 5.39
N ALA A 120 -13.11 -22.05 6.65
CA ALA A 120 -13.24 -20.99 7.63
C ALA A 120 -11.90 -20.27 7.92
N GLY A 121 -10.77 -20.99 7.88
CA GLY A 121 -9.45 -20.42 8.10
C GLY A 121 -9.01 -19.53 6.94
N ILE A 122 -9.27 -19.97 5.71
CA ILE A 122 -8.99 -19.19 4.49
C ILE A 122 -9.88 -17.94 4.43
N VAL A 123 -11.18 -18.08 4.73
CA VAL A 123 -12.13 -16.96 4.77
C VAL A 123 -11.75 -15.94 5.86
N ALA A 124 -11.35 -16.40 7.03
CA ALA A 124 -10.86 -15.52 8.11
C ALA A 124 -9.60 -14.76 7.66
N SER A 125 -8.61 -15.45 7.12
CA SER A 125 -7.36 -14.83 6.63
C SER A 125 -7.61 -13.79 5.53
N TYR A 126 -8.53 -14.08 4.61
CA TYR A 126 -8.96 -13.12 3.59
C TYR A 126 -9.61 -11.88 4.22
N THR A 127 -10.56 -12.09 5.13
CA THR A 127 -11.29 -11.02 5.82
C THR A 127 -10.33 -10.13 6.62
N ASP A 128 -9.38 -10.73 7.35
CA ASP A 128 -8.35 -10.01 8.11
C ASP A 128 -7.45 -9.18 7.19
N SER A 129 -7.08 -9.72 6.03
CA SER A 129 -6.26 -9.03 5.04
C SER A 129 -6.97 -7.80 4.46
N ILE A 130 -8.25 -7.95 4.09
CA ILE A 130 -9.09 -6.85 3.59
C ILE A 130 -9.33 -5.80 4.69
N GLY A 131 -9.64 -6.25 5.92
CA GLY A 131 -9.85 -5.38 7.07
C GLY A 131 -8.62 -4.56 7.44
N ALA A 132 -7.44 -5.20 7.52
CA ALA A 132 -6.19 -4.50 7.81
C ALA A 132 -5.86 -3.44 6.74
N LEU A 133 -6.14 -3.73 5.47
CA LEU A 133 -5.93 -2.76 4.38
C LEU A 133 -6.92 -1.60 4.46
N LYS A 134 -8.19 -1.87 4.78
CA LYS A 134 -9.22 -0.86 5.01
C LYS A 134 -8.84 0.08 6.15
N ASP A 135 -8.41 -0.45 7.29
CA ASP A 135 -8.00 0.35 8.45
C ASP A 135 -6.83 1.29 8.12
N GLU A 136 -5.83 0.78 7.39
CA GLU A 136 -4.69 1.58 6.96
C GLU A 136 -5.11 2.72 6.03
N LEU A 137 -6.01 2.46 5.07
CA LEU A 137 -6.52 3.47 4.15
C LEU A 137 -7.47 4.48 4.81
N VAL A 138 -8.25 4.06 5.82
CA VAL A 138 -9.03 4.98 6.66
C VAL A 138 -8.09 5.92 7.41
N ALA A 139 -7.01 5.40 7.99
CA ALA A 139 -6.00 6.24 8.65
C ALA A 139 -5.35 7.22 7.67
N VAL A 140 -5.05 6.79 6.44
CA VAL A 140 -4.55 7.68 5.38
C VAL A 140 -5.58 8.74 5.03
N LYS A 141 -6.85 8.38 4.79
CA LYS A 141 -7.93 9.32 4.49
C LYS A 141 -8.10 10.36 5.60
N ALA A 142 -8.00 9.95 6.87
CA ALA A 142 -8.06 10.87 8.00
C ALA A 142 -6.89 11.86 8.02
N MET A 143 -5.66 11.39 7.75
CA MET A 143 -4.47 12.25 7.65
C MET A 143 -4.60 13.23 6.48
N VAL A 144 -5.09 12.75 5.33
CA VAL A 144 -5.40 13.55 4.14
C VAL A 144 -6.38 14.66 4.48
N VAL A 145 -7.52 14.34 5.08
CA VAL A 145 -8.51 15.35 5.46
C VAL A 145 -7.97 16.35 6.49
N SER A 146 -7.13 15.92 7.44
CA SER A 146 -6.59 16.78 8.49
C SER A 146 -5.44 17.71 8.06
N ARG A 147 -4.91 17.56 6.83
CA ARG A 147 -3.78 18.35 6.28
C ARG A 147 -2.51 18.32 7.14
N ASP A 148 -2.31 17.28 7.95
CA ASP A 148 -1.12 17.11 8.80
C ASP A 148 0.14 16.66 8.04
N VAL A 149 0.74 17.56 7.23
CA VAL A 149 1.85 17.32 6.26
C VAL A 149 3.02 16.49 6.83
N GLN A 150 3.33 16.60 8.12
CA GLN A 150 4.42 15.84 8.74
C GLN A 150 4.07 14.35 8.97
N GLN A 151 2.84 14.04 9.35
CA GLN A 151 2.41 12.65 9.48
C GLN A 151 2.28 11.94 8.12
N PHE A 152 2.03 12.68 7.03
CA PHE A 152 1.99 12.09 5.68
C PHE A 152 3.29 11.44 5.26
N SER A 153 4.42 12.12 5.41
CA SER A 153 5.70 11.59 4.94
C SER A 153 6.11 10.35 5.72
N ALA A 154 5.85 10.33 7.04
CA ALA A 154 6.10 9.14 7.87
C ALA A 154 5.19 7.96 7.49
N LYS A 155 3.91 8.22 7.23
CA LYS A 155 2.94 7.18 6.84
C LYS A 155 3.20 6.65 5.43
N ALA A 156 3.48 7.52 4.46
CA ALA A 156 3.85 7.12 3.10
C ALA A 156 5.08 6.21 3.10
N LYS A 157 6.12 6.55 3.87
CA LYS A 157 7.31 5.72 4.03
C LYS A 157 7.02 4.38 4.71
N PHE A 158 6.13 4.35 5.71
CA PHE A 158 5.69 3.11 6.36
C PHE A 158 4.96 2.19 5.37
N LEU A 159 3.97 2.72 4.66
CA LEU A 159 3.18 1.95 3.69
C LEU A 159 4.07 1.47 2.54
N LYS A 160 4.94 2.33 2.03
CA LYS A 160 5.96 1.94 1.06
C LYS A 160 6.80 0.78 1.56
N ASN A 161 7.36 0.84 2.77
CA ASN A 161 8.14 -0.29 3.31
C ASN A 161 7.30 -1.56 3.50
N ARG A 162 6.04 -1.43 3.91
CA ARG A 162 5.12 -2.55 4.12
C ARG A 162 4.73 -3.24 2.80
N PHE A 163 4.58 -2.46 1.74
CA PHE A 163 4.10 -2.95 0.44
C PHE A 163 5.23 -3.16 -0.60
N ASP A 164 6.41 -2.55 -0.45
CA ASP A 164 7.61 -2.76 -1.29
C ASP A 164 8.39 -4.03 -0.93
N ASN A 165 8.51 -4.39 0.35
CA ASN A 165 9.34 -5.53 0.80
C ASN A 165 8.70 -6.91 0.58
N THR A 166 7.78 -7.06 -0.37
CA THR A 166 7.22 -8.38 -0.75
C THR A 166 7.60 -8.81 -2.17
N GLY A 167 8.70 -8.23 -2.69
CA GLY A 167 9.40 -8.63 -3.90
C GLY A 167 10.76 -9.26 -3.60
N SER A 168 10.77 -10.47 -3.06
CA SER A 168 11.82 -11.49 -3.22
C SER A 168 11.24 -12.85 -2.86
#